data_AF-A0AAV3GIA5-F1
#
_entry.id   AF-A0AAV3GIA5-F1
#
_cell.length_a   1.000
_cell.length_b   1.000
_cell.length_c   1.000
_cell.angle_alpha   90.00
_cell.angle_beta   90.00
_cell.angle_gamma   90.00
#
_symmetry.space_group_name_H-M   'P 1'
#
loop_
_entity.id
_entity.type
_entity.pdbx_description
1 polymer ?
#
loop_
_entity_poly.entity_id
_entity_poly.type
_entity_poly.pdbx_seq_one_letter_code
_entity_poly.pdbx_strand_id
1 'polypeptide(L)' 'MISIASAMKQEEIITLLEAYQGENETFTFKEKNGIKLFFEVEGDPETAAQVAKQLIKEQPWGGVLYFQATVV' A
#
# COMPACT_ATOMS: atom_id res chain seq x y z
N MET A 1 0.63 -9.09 7.13
CA MET A 1 1.39 -8.27 6.16
C MET A 1 0.55 -8.06 4.92
N ILE A 2 0.82 -7.03 4.14
CA ILE A 2 0.15 -6.82 2.85
C ILE A 2 1.18 -6.66 1.73
N SER A 3 0.74 -6.92 0.50
CA SER A 3 1.51 -6.61 -0.70
C SER A 3 0.73 -5.67 -1.63
N ILE A 4 1.42 -4.66 -2.16
CA ILE A 4 0.93 -3.79 -3.22
C ILE A 4 1.68 -4.12 -4.50
N ALA A 5 1.00 -4.66 -5.50
CA ALA A 5 1.58 -4.92 -6.81
C ALA A 5 1.31 -3.72 -7.73
N SER A 6 2.36 -2.97 -8.08
CA SER A 6 2.30 -1.87 -9.06
C SER A 6 3.58 -1.78 -9.89
N ALA A 7 3.42 -1.72 -11.20
CA ALA A 7 4.55 -1.52 -12.12
C ALA A 7 5.03 -0.06 -12.17
N MET A 8 4.18 0.89 -11.77
CA MET A 8 4.46 2.33 -11.81
C MET A 8 4.26 2.95 -10.42
N LYS A 9 4.81 4.14 -10.20
CA LYS A 9 4.60 4.93 -8.98
C LYS A 9 4.94 4.20 -7.67
N GLN A 10 5.89 3.26 -7.72
CA GLN A 10 6.27 2.47 -6.55
C GLN A 10 6.77 3.33 -5.40
N GLU A 11 7.65 4.30 -5.68
CA GLU A 11 8.18 5.22 -4.66
C GLU A 11 7.08 6.08 -4.06
N GLU A 12 6.16 6.60 -4.88
CA GLU A 12 5.03 7.40 -4.37
C GLU A 12 4.06 6.56 -3.51
N ILE A 13 3.84 5.29 -3.88
CA ILE A 13 3.06 4.37 -3.06
C ILE A 13 3.74 4.12 -1.71
N ILE A 14 5.06 3.89 -1.70
CA ILE A 14 5.82 3.70 -0.46
C ILE A 14 5.69 4.94 0.42
N THR A 15 6.00 6.12 -0.12
CA THR A 15 5.92 7.38 0.62
C THR A 15 4.51 7.65 1.15
N LEU A 16 3.47 7.39 0.35
CA LEU A 16 2.08 7.56 0.77
C LEU A 16 1.73 6.67 1.96
N LEU A 17 2.06 5.39 1.89
CA LEU A 17 1.69 4.42 2.92
C LEU A 17 2.51 4.61 4.20
N GLU A 18 3.82 4.89 4.10
CA GLU A 18 4.64 5.18 5.28
C GLU A 18 4.30 6.51 5.96
N ALA A 19 3.74 7.48 5.22
CA ALA A 19 3.24 8.73 5.79
C ALA A 19 1.86 8.60 6.44
N TYR A 20 1.15 7.50 6.22
CA TYR A 20 -0.18 7.29 6.79
C TYR A 20 -0.10 6.97 8.28
N GLN A 21 -0.73 7.81 9.09
CA GLN A 21 -0.87 7.64 10.53
C GLN A 21 -2.35 7.42 10.87
N GLY A 22 -2.84 6.22 10.57
CA GLY A 22 -4.20 5.82 10.91
C GLY A 22 -4.36 5.54 12.40
N GLU A 23 -5.59 5.64 12.89
CA GLU A 23 -5.91 5.36 14.29
C GLU A 23 -5.80 3.86 14.63
N ASN A 24 -6.00 2.99 13.63
CA ASN A 24 -6.05 1.53 13.82
C ASN A 24 -5.02 0.75 13.00
N GLU A 25 -4.30 1.41 12.08
CA GLU A 25 -3.32 0.76 11.23
C GLU A 25 -2.18 1.69 10.81
N THR A 26 -0.97 1.13 10.79
CA THR A 26 0.25 1.75 10.28
C THR A 26 0.85 0.86 9.21
N PHE A 27 1.59 1.45 8.27
CA PHE A 27 2.27 0.71 7.21
C PHE A 27 3.77 0.98 7.30
N THR A 28 4.57 -0.09 7.40
CA THR A 28 6.03 -0.02 7.37
C THR A 28 6.54 -0.75 6.14
N PHE A 29 7.27 -0.06 5.27
CA PHE A 29 7.85 -0.71 4.09
C PHE A 29 8.96 -1.69 4.50
N LYS A 30 8.92 -2.91 3.97
CA LYS A 30 9.94 -3.94 4.24
C LYS A 30 10.85 -4.16 3.06
N GLU A 31 10.27 -4.50 1.91
CA GLU A 31 11.03 -4.86 0.73
C GLU A 31 10.21 -4.77 -0.54
N LYS A 32 10.90 -4.85 -1.68
CA LYS A 32 10.28 -5.00 -2.99
C LYS A 32 10.79 -6.25 -3.70
N ASN A 33 9.89 -6.94 -4.39
CA ASN A 33 10.19 -8.05 -5.27
C ASN A 33 9.54 -7.81 -6.63
N GLY A 34 10.34 -7.30 -7.57
CA GLY A 34 9.85 -6.87 -8.89
C GLY A 34 8.84 -5.74 -8.77
N ILE A 35 7.58 -6.00 -9.15
CA ILE A 35 6.48 -5.03 -9.05
C ILE A 35 5.73 -5.10 -7.71
N LYS A 36 6.06 -6.06 -6.83
CA LYS A 36 5.41 -6.21 -5.53
C LYS A 36 6.18 -5.44 -4.47
N LEU A 37 5.45 -4.65 -3.70
CA LEU A 37 5.91 -3.90 -2.54
C LEU A 37 5.31 -4.55 -1.30
N PHE A 38 6.13 -4.92 -0.33
CA PHE A 38 5.68 -5.57 0.90
C PHE A 38 5.69 -4.58 2.06
N PHE A 39 4.57 -4.52 2.76
CA PHE A 39 4.38 -3.69 3.93
C PHE A 39 4.04 -4.57 5.14
N GLU A 40 4.76 -4.36 6.22
CA GLU A 40 4.30 -4.78 7.53
C GLU A 40 3.20 -3.83 7.99
N VAL A 41 2.18 -4.40 8.63
CA VAL A 41 1.02 -3.67 9.09
C VAL A 41 0.80 -3.98 10.55
N GLU A 42 0.61 -2.94 11.36
CA GLU A 42 0.02 -3.09 12.69
C GLU A 42 -1.50 -2.96 12.52
N GLY A 43 -2.27 -3.91 13.06
CA GLY A 43 -3.73 -3.97 12.87
C GLY A 43 -4.19 -5.16 12.01
N ASP A 44 -5.43 -5.08 11.54
CA ASP A 44 -6.06 -6.15 10.73
C ASP A 44 -5.57 -6.09 9.27
N PRO A 45 -4.93 -7.14 8.73
CA PRO A 45 -4.37 -7.11 7.38
C PRO A 45 -5.41 -6.97 6.26
N GLU A 46 -6.62 -7.51 6.44
CA GLU A 46 -7.67 -7.41 5.42
C GLU A 46 -8.14 -5.95 5.29
N THR A 47 -8.38 -5.30 6.43
CA THR A 47 -8.74 -3.88 6.52
C THR A 47 -7.60 -3.01 5.98
N ALA A 48 -6.35 -3.27 6.38
CA ALA A 48 -5.18 -2.51 5.94
C ALA A 48 -4.98 -2.60 4.41
N ALA A 49 -5.23 -3.76 3.79
CA ALA A 49 -5.18 -3.91 2.35
C ALA A 49 -6.27 -3.08 1.63
N GLN A 50 -7.47 -2.98 2.23
CA GLN A 50 -8.54 -2.12 1.70
C GLN A 50 -8.21 -0.63 1.85
N VAL A 51 -7.71 -0.22 3.02
CA VAL A 51 -7.29 1.16 3.30
C VAL A 51 -6.15 1.57 2.36
N ALA A 52 -5.10 0.77 2.23
CA ALA A 52 -4.01 1.04 1.29
C ALA A 52 -4.53 1.22 -0.15
N LYS A 53 -5.47 0.38 -0.58
CA LYS A 53 -6.08 0.50 -1.91
C LYS A 53 -6.89 1.78 -2.08
N GLN A 54 -7.63 2.20 -1.05
CA GLN A 54 -8.39 3.45 -1.08
C GLN A 54 -7.45 4.65 -1.13
N LEU A 55 -6.47 4.73 -0.22
CA LEU A 55 -5.48 5.81 -0.17
C LEU A 55 -4.77 6.01 -1.50
N ILE A 56 -4.34 4.92 -2.14
CA ILE A 56 -3.70 4.97 -3.46
C ILE A 56 -4.67 5.56 -4.49
N LYS A 57 -5.91 5.08 -4.55
CA LYS A 57 -6.91 5.56 -5.53
C LYS A 57 -7.28 7.03 -5.35
N GLU A 58 -7.23 7.55 -4.13
CA GLU A 58 -7.52 8.95 -3.83
C GLU A 58 -6.42 9.90 -4.33
N GLN A 59 -5.21 9.38 -4.62
CA GLN A 59 -4.16 10.20 -5.19
C GLN A 59 -4.47 10.58 -6.65
N PRO A 60 -4.05 11.78 -7.11
CA PRO A 60 -4.25 12.24 -8.50
C PRO A 60 -3.72 11.26 -9.55
N TRP A 61 -2.68 10.51 -9.21
CA TRP A 61 -2.07 9.51 -10.08
C TRP A 61 -2.66 8.10 -9.92
N GLY A 62 -3.35 7.80 -8.80
CA GLY A 62 -3.71 6.43 -8.45
C GLY A 62 -4.98 5.90 -9.11
N GLY A 63 -5.92 6.79 -9.47
CA GLY A 63 -7.15 6.39 -10.16
C GLY A 63 -6.93 5.72 -11.52
N VAL A 64 -5.79 5.99 -12.16
CA VAL A 64 -5.41 5.41 -13.47
C VAL A 64 -4.40 4.26 -13.37
N LEU A 65 -3.90 3.95 -12.16
CA LEU A 65 -2.96 2.85 -11.99
C LEU A 65 -3.67 1.50 -12.06
N TYR A 66 -3.07 0.58 -12.81
CA TYR A 66 -3.36 -0.83 -12.67
C TYR A 66 -2.51 -1.39 -11.53
N PHE A 67 -3.13 -1.61 -10.37
CA PHE A 67 -2.46 -2.14 -9.18
C PHE A 67 -3.38 -3.07 -8.39
N GLN A 68 -2.78 -3.86 -7.51
CA GLN A 68 -3.48 -4.76 -6.59
C GLN A 68 -2.96 -4.56 -5.17
N ALA A 69 -3.86 -4.66 -4.19
CA ALA A 69 -3.54 -4.78 -2.77
C ALA A 69 -4.10 -6.10 -2.24
N THR A 70 -3.27 -6.92 -1.60
CA THR A 70 -3.66 -8.23 -1.04
C THR A 70 -2.96 -8.50 0.28
N VAL A 71 -3.61 -9.27 1.14
CA VAL A 71 -2.97 -9.91 2.30
C VAL A 71 -1.97 -10.97 1.81
N VAL A 72 -0.86 -11.11 2.53
CA VAL A 72 0.20 -12.11 2.29
C VAL A 72 0.17 -13.15 3.39
#